data_AF-A0A0P9ENL9-F1
#
_entry.id   AF-A0A0P9ENL9-F1
#
_cell.length_a   1.000
_cell.length_b   1.000
_cell.length_c   1.000
_cell.angle_alpha   90.00
_cell.angle_beta   90.00
_cell.angle_gamma   90.00
#
_symmetry.space_group_name_H-M   'P 1'
#
loop_
_entity.id
_entity.type
_entity.pdbx_description
1 polymer ?
#
loop_
_entity_poly.entity_id
_entity_poly.type
_entity_poly.pdbx_seq_one_letter_code
_entity_poly.pdbx_strand_id
1 'polypeptide(L)'
;MRAWRPASAALVVTLLAGCGTLDRSVPTGSADDLAAFYRYASTLDGRTLTAEYRNFRNWVSEERCTADRLRLAIITLVADSGPPVSADPGEVLGPCTGSSDQLAPHLRNMAFLLKDQLQQRNELFQHAAQLEQRVDQLANEVAESRAAHQELTRQKGELEERLQKLHEQLEALKDIERSIRQRD
;
A
#
# COMPACT_ATOMS: atom_id res chain seq x y z
N MET A 1 -8.45 4.97 -81.01
CA MET A 1 -8.42 6.36 -80.48
C MET A 1 -8.68 6.29 -78.97
N ARG A 2 -7.68 6.67 -78.16
CA ARG A 2 -7.74 6.71 -76.70
C ARG A 2 -8.26 8.09 -76.25
N ALA A 3 -9.25 8.13 -75.37
CA ALA A 3 -9.49 9.25 -74.45
C ALA A 3 -10.27 8.70 -73.24
N TRP A 4 -9.60 8.40 -72.13
CA TRP A 4 -9.30 9.28 -70.98
C TRP A 4 -10.52 9.49 -70.06
N ARG A 5 -10.48 8.80 -68.91
CA ARG A 5 -11.37 9.00 -67.75
C ARG A 5 -10.85 10.15 -66.89
N PRO A 6 -11.76 10.91 -66.28
CA PRO A 6 -11.66 11.31 -64.87
C PRO A 6 -12.99 10.99 -64.17
N ALA A 7 -13.13 11.02 -62.86
CA ALA A 7 -12.27 10.88 -61.70
C ALA A 7 -13.29 10.83 -60.54
N SER A 8 -12.99 10.02 -59.52
CA SER A 8 -13.33 10.31 -58.12
C SER A 8 -14.80 10.57 -57.75
N ALA A 9 -15.51 9.51 -57.37
CA ALA A 9 -16.54 9.60 -56.33
C ALA A 9 -15.98 8.96 -55.06
N ALA A 10 -15.45 9.81 -54.17
CA ALA A 10 -15.04 9.44 -52.83
C ALA A 10 -16.28 9.02 -52.05
N LEU A 11 -16.37 7.74 -51.70
CA LEU A 11 -17.41 7.22 -50.83
C LEU A 11 -16.97 7.49 -49.39
N VAL A 12 -17.64 8.49 -48.81
CA VAL A 12 -17.46 8.98 -47.45
C VAL A 12 -17.73 7.86 -46.44
N VAL A 13 -16.78 7.68 -45.55
CA VAL A 13 -16.81 6.85 -44.35
C VAL A 13 -17.88 7.36 -43.39
N THR A 14 -18.81 6.50 -43.00
CA THR A 14 -19.59 6.65 -41.76
C THR A 14 -19.47 5.37 -40.92
N LEU A 15 -18.26 5.14 -40.40
CA LEU A 15 -18.09 4.34 -39.19
C LEU A 15 -18.57 5.21 -38.04
N LEU A 16 -19.81 4.98 -37.60
CA LEU A 16 -20.30 5.35 -36.27
C LEU A 16 -19.49 4.57 -35.23
N ALA A 17 -18.26 5.02 -34.99
CA ALA A 17 -17.63 4.83 -33.71
C ALA A 17 -18.47 5.65 -32.72
N GLY A 18 -19.17 4.95 -31.83
CA GLY A 18 -19.80 5.55 -30.67
C GLY A 18 -18.73 6.16 -29.77
N CYS A 19 -18.29 7.37 -30.11
CA CYS A 19 -17.72 8.30 -29.15
C CYS A 19 -18.86 8.66 -28.19
N GLY A 20 -19.00 7.86 -27.13
CA GLY A 20 -19.63 8.29 -25.90
C GLY A 20 -18.77 9.38 -25.28
N THR A 21 -18.72 10.56 -25.89
CA THR A 21 -18.38 11.78 -25.17
C THR A 21 -19.54 11.99 -24.22
N LEU A 22 -19.34 11.62 -22.96
CA LEU A 22 -20.13 12.11 -21.84
C LEU A 22 -20.42 13.58 -22.11
N ASP A 23 -21.69 13.87 -22.36
CA ASP A 23 -22.19 15.22 -22.51
C ASP A 23 -21.69 15.98 -21.29
N ARG A 24 -21.02 17.12 -21.52
CA ARG A 24 -20.41 17.94 -20.48
C ARG A 24 -21.52 18.73 -19.77
N SER A 25 -22.54 18.02 -19.28
CA SER A 25 -23.50 18.55 -18.32
C SER A 25 -22.69 18.95 -17.10
N VAL A 26 -22.62 20.26 -16.83
CA VAL A 26 -22.05 20.81 -15.61
C VAL A 26 -22.65 20.01 -14.45
N PRO A 27 -21.85 19.20 -13.72
CA PRO A 27 -22.42 18.30 -12.75
C PRO A 27 -23.03 19.12 -11.62
N THR A 28 -24.31 18.96 -11.37
CA THR A 28 -25.06 19.71 -10.34
C THR A 28 -24.65 19.34 -8.91
N GLY A 29 -23.67 18.43 -8.75
CA GLY A 29 -23.20 17.99 -7.44
C GLY A 29 -24.26 17.19 -6.69
N SER A 30 -25.18 16.52 -7.40
CA SER A 30 -26.15 15.64 -6.76
C SER A 30 -25.49 14.37 -6.22
N ALA A 31 -26.16 13.69 -5.29
CA ALA A 31 -25.67 12.41 -4.77
C ALA A 31 -25.52 11.33 -5.86
N ASP A 32 -26.42 11.32 -6.86
CA ASP A 32 -26.38 10.35 -7.97
C ASP A 32 -25.15 10.55 -8.86
N ASP A 33 -24.76 11.81 -9.08
CA ASP A 33 -23.56 12.18 -9.83
C ASP A 33 -22.28 11.71 -9.12
N LEU A 34 -22.20 11.90 -7.80
CA LEU A 34 -21.07 11.38 -7.01
C LEU A 34 -21.04 9.85 -6.97
N ALA A 35 -22.19 9.19 -6.89
CA ALA A 35 -22.27 7.73 -6.94
C ALA A 35 -21.86 7.18 -8.32
N ALA A 36 -22.26 7.84 -9.41
CA ALA A 36 -21.80 7.52 -10.75
C ALA A 36 -20.28 7.71 -10.89
N PHE A 37 -19.75 8.80 -10.32
CA PHE A 37 -18.32 9.08 -10.31
C PHE A 37 -17.53 8.03 -9.51
N TYR A 38 -18.03 7.58 -8.36
CA TYR A 38 -17.42 6.49 -7.60
C TYR A 38 -17.27 5.22 -8.44
N ARG A 39 -18.34 4.81 -9.14
CA ARG A 39 -18.30 3.65 -10.04
C ARG A 39 -17.33 3.83 -11.20
N TYR A 40 -17.23 5.05 -11.74
CA TYR A 40 -16.23 5.36 -12.76
C TYR A 40 -14.81 5.20 -12.19
N ALA A 41 -14.51 5.87 -11.07
CA ALA A 41 -13.21 5.86 -10.43
C ALA A 41 -12.75 4.43 -10.07
N SER A 42 -13.67 3.56 -9.61
CA SER A 42 -13.36 2.17 -9.24
C SER A 42 -13.04 1.26 -10.43
N THR A 43 -13.28 1.71 -11.66
CA THR A 43 -12.89 0.97 -12.88
C THR A 43 -11.57 1.45 -13.48
N LEU A 44 -10.99 2.53 -12.96
CA LEU A 44 -9.75 3.09 -13.49
C LEU A 44 -8.55 2.25 -13.08
N ASP A 45 -7.61 2.08 -14.01
CA ASP A 45 -6.30 1.55 -13.69
C ASP A 45 -5.47 2.58 -12.90
N GLY A 46 -4.44 2.12 -12.19
CA GLY A 46 -3.64 2.96 -11.29
C GLY A 46 -2.98 4.16 -11.98
N ARG A 47 -2.59 4.07 -13.27
CA ARG A 47 -1.98 5.20 -13.99
C ARG A 47 -3.02 6.26 -14.28
N THR A 48 -4.18 5.84 -14.79
CA THR A 48 -5.30 6.75 -15.08
C THR A 48 -5.82 7.39 -13.81
N LEU A 49 -5.99 6.62 -12.74
CA LEU A 49 -6.41 7.13 -11.43
C LEU A 49 -5.45 8.19 -10.87
N THR A 50 -4.14 7.98 -11.02
CA THR A 50 -3.11 8.95 -10.60
C THR A 50 -3.13 10.23 -11.45
N ALA A 51 -3.47 10.13 -12.73
CA ALA A 51 -3.65 11.30 -13.59
C ALA A 51 -4.90 12.09 -13.18
N GLU A 52 -6.02 11.41 -12.96
CA GLU A 52 -7.26 12.03 -12.49
C GLU A 52 -7.07 12.71 -11.13
N TYR A 53 -6.41 12.06 -10.17
CA TYR A 53 -6.09 12.66 -8.88
C TYR A 53 -5.37 14.01 -9.03
N ARG A 54 -4.34 14.06 -9.89
CA ARG A 54 -3.58 15.30 -10.14
C ARG A 54 -4.44 16.37 -10.80
N ASN A 55 -5.29 16.00 -11.75
CA ASN A 55 -6.20 16.93 -12.40
C ASN A 55 -7.16 17.57 -11.39
N PHE A 56 -7.84 16.76 -10.58
CA PHE A 56 -8.75 17.26 -9.55
C PHE A 56 -8.03 18.08 -8.48
N ARG A 57 -6.85 17.65 -8.03
CA ARG A 57 -6.05 18.40 -7.05
C ARG A 57 -5.67 19.79 -7.57
N ASN A 58 -5.34 19.92 -8.85
CA ASN A 58 -5.01 21.21 -9.46
C ASN A 58 -6.23 22.13 -9.69
N TRP A 59 -7.43 21.57 -9.75
CA TRP A 59 -8.66 22.33 -10.03
C TRP A 59 -9.44 22.73 -8.78
N VAL A 60 -9.32 21.99 -7.69
CA VAL A 60 -10.07 22.26 -6.46
C VAL A 60 -9.46 23.47 -5.75
N SER A 61 -10.27 24.52 -5.58
CA SER A 61 -9.93 25.69 -4.74
C SER A 61 -9.79 25.29 -3.27
N GLU A 62 -8.74 25.77 -2.59
CA GLU A 62 -8.42 25.47 -1.19
C GLU A 62 -9.53 25.87 -0.21
N GLU A 63 -10.30 26.91 -0.51
CA GLU A 63 -11.19 27.54 0.47
C GLU A 63 -12.67 27.12 0.36
N ARG A 64 -13.05 26.40 -0.70
CA ARG A 64 -14.46 26.09 -0.98
C ARG A 64 -14.73 24.61 -1.02
N CYS A 65 -15.86 24.22 -0.46
CA CYS A 65 -16.43 22.92 -0.73
C CYS A 65 -17.17 22.92 -2.06
N THR A 66 -16.67 22.13 -3.01
CA THR A 66 -17.28 21.92 -4.32
C THR A 66 -17.49 20.42 -4.55
N ALA A 67 -18.35 20.06 -5.51
CA ALA A 67 -18.50 18.66 -5.92
C ALA A 67 -17.15 18.04 -6.35
N ASP A 68 -16.26 18.82 -6.95
CA ASP A 68 -14.93 18.37 -7.36
C ASP A 68 -14.03 18.01 -6.18
N ARG A 69 -14.21 18.65 -5.03
CA ARG A 69 -13.51 18.29 -3.79
C ARG A 69 -13.97 16.94 -3.25
N LEU A 70 -15.27 16.64 -3.38
CA LEU A 70 -15.81 15.32 -3.04
C LEU A 70 -15.32 14.25 -4.03
N ARG A 71 -15.21 14.58 -5.33
CA ARG A 71 -14.58 13.70 -6.34
C ARG A 71 -13.11 13.42 -6.02
N LEU A 72 -12.36 14.44 -5.61
CA LEU A 72 -10.97 14.27 -5.17
C LEU A 72 -10.87 13.30 -3.99
N ALA A 73 -11.76 13.42 -3.00
CA ALA A 73 -11.84 12.49 -1.88
C ALA A 73 -12.18 11.05 -2.34
N ILE A 74 -13.11 10.90 -3.29
CA ILE A 74 -13.47 9.60 -3.87
C ILE A 74 -12.26 8.96 -4.59
N ILE A 75 -11.55 9.70 -5.44
CA ILE A 75 -10.33 9.19 -6.10
C ILE A 75 -9.29 8.76 -5.05
N THR A 76 -9.11 9.59 -4.01
CA THR A 76 -8.19 9.30 -2.91
C THR A 76 -8.58 7.98 -2.24
N LEU A 77 -9.87 7.77 -1.96
CA LEU A 77 -10.40 6.57 -1.31
C LEU A 77 -10.26 5.30 -2.17
N VAL A 78 -10.43 5.40 -3.48
CA VAL A 78 -10.40 4.24 -4.40
C VAL A 78 -8.98 3.80 -4.76
N ALA A 79 -7.97 4.64 -4.59
CA ALA A 79 -6.60 4.29 -4.95
C ALA A 79 -6.04 3.13 -4.09
N ASP A 80 -6.00 1.91 -4.64
CA ASP A 80 -5.65 0.66 -3.92
C ASP A 80 -4.18 0.54 -3.45
N SER A 81 -3.24 1.27 -4.05
CA SER A 81 -1.80 1.13 -3.77
C SER A 81 -1.20 2.50 -3.42
N GLY A 82 -0.73 2.67 -2.18
CA GLY A 82 -0.31 3.98 -1.66
C GLY A 82 1.00 4.53 -2.27
N PRO A 83 1.39 5.77 -1.93
CA PRO A 83 0.65 7.02 -2.05
C PRO A 83 1.01 7.74 -3.38
N PRO A 84 0.43 8.92 -3.65
CA PRO A 84 1.35 10.06 -3.54
C PRO A 84 0.93 11.10 -2.53
N VAL A 85 -0.22 10.96 -1.87
CA VAL A 85 -0.61 11.91 -0.85
C VAL A 85 -1.21 11.12 0.31
N SER A 86 -0.50 11.09 1.44
CA SER A 86 -1.15 11.15 2.75
C SER A 86 -1.94 12.45 2.74
N ALA A 87 -3.05 12.45 2.01
CA ALA A 87 -3.91 13.60 1.93
C ALA A 87 -4.63 13.53 3.26
N ASP A 88 -4.16 14.34 4.21
CA ASP A 88 -4.84 14.51 5.47
C ASP A 88 -6.34 14.67 5.14
N PRO A 89 -7.23 13.82 5.68
CA PRO A 89 -8.66 13.95 5.43
C PRO A 89 -9.15 15.36 5.76
N GLY A 90 -8.48 16.05 6.71
CA GLY A 90 -8.66 17.47 6.99
C GLY A 90 -8.28 18.39 5.83
N GLU A 91 -7.18 18.15 5.12
CA GLU A 91 -6.77 18.91 3.94
C GLU A 91 -7.75 18.73 2.76
N VAL A 92 -8.18 17.49 2.52
CA VAL A 92 -9.08 17.18 1.38
C VAL A 92 -10.49 17.67 1.65
N LEU A 93 -11.04 17.46 2.85
CA LEU A 93 -12.45 17.69 3.15
C LEU A 93 -12.71 18.74 4.23
N GLY A 94 -11.69 19.45 4.71
CA GLY A 94 -11.81 20.53 5.70
C GLY A 94 -12.86 21.58 5.32
N PRO A 95 -12.80 22.16 4.11
CA PRO A 95 -13.80 23.13 3.65
C PRO A 95 -15.23 22.56 3.56
N CYS A 96 -15.38 21.24 3.42
CA CYS A 96 -16.66 20.54 3.29
C CYS A 96 -17.26 20.09 4.63
N THR A 97 -16.43 19.99 5.67
CA THR A 97 -16.84 19.53 7.01
C THR A 97 -16.89 20.67 8.04
N GLY A 98 -16.41 21.86 7.67
CA GLY A 98 -16.53 23.09 8.46
C GLY A 98 -17.96 23.64 8.56
N SER A 99 -18.09 24.78 9.25
CA SER A 99 -19.34 25.50 9.51
C SER A 99 -19.80 26.40 8.36
N SER A 100 -19.54 26.00 7.11
CA SER A 100 -19.97 26.77 5.93
C SER A 100 -21.42 26.45 5.57
N ASP A 101 -22.31 27.44 5.71
CA ASP A 101 -23.74 27.36 5.35
C ASP A 101 -24.02 27.21 3.84
N GLN A 102 -22.98 27.10 3.00
CA GLN A 102 -23.11 27.10 1.54
C GLN A 102 -23.34 25.72 0.92
N LEU A 103 -23.21 24.63 1.69
CA LEU A 103 -23.32 23.27 1.15
C LEU A 103 -24.68 22.65 1.44
N ALA A 104 -25.28 22.00 0.44
CA ALA A 104 -26.51 21.26 0.63
C ALA A 104 -26.31 20.16 1.70
N PRO A 105 -27.28 19.92 2.61
CA PRO A 105 -27.11 19.00 3.75
C PRO A 105 -26.65 17.58 3.37
N HIS A 106 -27.13 17.05 2.24
CA HIS A 106 -26.74 15.72 1.77
C HIS A 106 -25.27 15.64 1.35
N LEU A 107 -24.74 16.68 0.69
CA LEU A 107 -23.32 16.77 0.32
C LEU A 107 -22.44 16.89 1.56
N ARG A 108 -22.90 17.61 2.58
CA ARG A 108 -22.21 17.72 3.86
C ARG A 108 -22.11 16.37 4.57
N ASN A 109 -23.20 15.61 4.60
CA ASN A 109 -23.20 14.25 5.18
C ASN A 109 -22.24 13.33 4.42
N MET A 110 -22.24 13.39 3.08
CA MET A 110 -21.27 12.63 2.27
C MET A 110 -19.83 13.05 2.56
N ALA A 111 -19.56 14.34 2.73
CA ALA A 111 -18.23 14.82 3.11
C ALA A 111 -17.77 14.25 4.46
N PHE A 112 -18.66 14.18 5.46
CA PHE A 112 -18.36 13.56 6.75
C PHE A 112 -18.04 12.07 6.60
N LEU A 113 -18.86 11.33 5.84
CA LEU A 113 -18.62 9.91 5.59
C LEU A 113 -17.29 9.65 4.85
N LEU A 114 -17.01 10.42 3.80
CA LEU A 114 -15.74 10.31 3.07
C LEU A 114 -14.54 10.65 3.94
N LYS A 115 -14.66 11.64 4.83
CA LYS A 115 -13.60 12.02 5.77
C LYS A 115 -13.30 10.89 6.75
N ASP A 116 -14.35 10.29 7.33
CA ASP A 116 -14.24 9.16 8.25
C ASP A 116 -13.58 7.95 7.57
N GLN A 117 -14.02 7.61 6.35
CA GLN A 117 -13.43 6.52 5.58
C GLN A 117 -11.95 6.76 5.24
N LEU A 118 -11.59 7.98 4.85
CA LEU A 118 -10.18 8.32 4.58
C LEU A 118 -9.34 8.28 5.86
N GLN A 119 -9.88 8.71 7.00
CA GLN A 119 -9.20 8.63 8.29
C GLN A 119 -8.95 7.18 8.69
N GLN A 120 -9.99 6.35 8.67
CA GLN A 120 -9.88 4.92 8.99
C GLN A 120 -8.85 4.22 8.09
N ARG A 121 -8.85 4.54 6.79
CA ARG A 121 -7.87 3.99 5.84
C ARG A 121 -6.44 4.44 6.17
N ASN A 122 -6.24 5.70 6.55
CA ASN A 122 -4.93 6.21 6.95
C ASN A 122 -4.42 5.51 8.23
N GLU A 123 -5.29 5.30 9.23
CA GLU A 123 -4.96 4.55 10.44
C GLU A 123 -4.56 3.11 10.10
N LEU A 124 -5.29 2.44 9.20
CA LEU A 124 -4.94 1.09 8.73
C LEU A 124 -3.57 1.04 8.03
N PHE A 125 -3.23 2.03 7.20
CA PHE A 125 -1.91 2.09 6.59
C PHE A 125 -0.79 2.29 7.61
N GLN A 126 -1.01 3.15 8.61
CA GLN A 126 -0.04 3.35 9.69
C GLN A 126 0.17 2.06 10.49
N HIS A 127 -0.92 1.34 10.80
CA HIS A 127 -0.84 0.05 11.47
C HIS A 127 -0.14 -1.01 10.62
N ALA A 128 -0.41 -1.06 9.31
CA ALA A 128 0.28 -1.98 8.40
C ALA A 128 1.79 -1.71 8.37
N ALA A 129 2.20 -0.44 8.23
CA ALA A 129 3.62 -0.07 8.26
C ALA A 129 4.30 -0.42 9.60
N GLN A 130 3.61 -0.24 10.73
CA GLN A 130 4.12 -0.66 12.05
C GLN A 130 4.26 -2.18 12.15
N LEU A 131 3.33 -2.94 11.58
CA LEU A 131 3.38 -4.40 11.57
C LEU A 131 4.54 -4.91 10.69
N GLU A 132 4.77 -4.30 9.52
CA GLU A 132 5.92 -4.61 8.66
C GLU A 132 7.23 -4.42 9.43
N GLN A 133 7.40 -3.27 10.10
CA GLN A 133 8.59 -3.01 10.90
C GLN A 133 8.78 -4.04 12.04
N ARG A 134 7.68 -4.47 12.68
CA ARG A 134 7.73 -5.50 13.72
C ARG A 134 8.11 -6.87 13.18
N VAL A 135 7.65 -7.23 11.98
CA VAL A 135 8.01 -8.48 11.31
C VAL A 135 9.52 -8.50 11.02
N ASP A 136 10.06 -7.39 10.51
CA ASP A 136 11.50 -7.27 10.25
C ASP A 136 12.33 -7.36 11.53
N GLN A 137 11.89 -6.70 12.60
CA GLN A 137 12.56 -6.79 13.90
C GLN A 137 12.58 -8.23 14.43
N LEU A 138 11.43 -8.91 14.43
CA LEU A 138 11.33 -10.30 14.88
C LEU A 138 12.17 -11.25 14.02
N ALA A 139 12.28 -11.00 12.71
CA ALA A 139 13.13 -11.78 11.83
C ALA A 139 14.61 -11.68 12.24
N ASN A 140 15.08 -10.48 12.60
CA ASN A 140 16.43 -10.26 13.10
C ASN A 140 16.66 -10.94 14.45
N GLU A 141 15.73 -10.80 15.41
CA GLU A 141 15.81 -11.44 16.72
C GLU A 141 15.87 -12.98 16.61
N VAL A 142 15.09 -13.57 15.70
CA VAL A 142 15.13 -15.01 15.43
C VAL A 142 16.48 -15.42 14.82
N ALA A 143 17.04 -14.62 13.92
CA ALA A 143 18.35 -14.90 13.33
C ALA A 143 19.48 -14.86 14.39
N GLU A 144 19.47 -13.85 15.26
CA GLU A 144 20.42 -13.73 16.37
C GLU A 144 20.30 -14.88 17.36
N SER A 145 19.08 -15.22 17.77
CA SER A 145 18.82 -16.35 18.65
C SER A 145 19.34 -17.67 18.07
N ARG A 146 19.14 -17.90 16.76
CA ARG A 146 19.67 -19.08 16.07
C ARG A 146 21.20 -19.11 16.07
N ALA A 147 21.85 -17.99 15.81
CA ALA A 147 23.31 -17.91 15.84
C ALA A 147 23.86 -18.19 17.25
N ALA A 148 23.23 -17.63 18.29
CA ALA A 148 23.60 -17.88 19.67
C ALA A 148 23.45 -19.37 20.07
N HIS A 149 22.36 -20.02 19.63
CA HIS A 149 22.16 -21.46 19.88
C HIS A 149 23.20 -22.33 19.18
N GLN A 150 23.60 -21.99 17.95
CA GLN A 150 24.65 -22.70 17.22
C GLN A 150 26.00 -22.58 17.94
N GLU A 151 26.34 -21.37 18.40
CA GLU A 151 27.58 -21.15 19.16
C GLU A 151 27.58 -21.91 20.49
N LEU A 152 26.47 -21.90 21.23
CA LEU A 152 26.35 -22.65 22.47
C LEU A 152 26.49 -24.17 22.23
N THR A 153 25.91 -24.68 21.14
CA THR A 153 26.03 -26.09 20.74
C THR A 153 27.48 -26.44 20.42
N ARG A 154 28.20 -25.55 19.73
CA ARG A 154 29.64 -25.70 19.42
C ARG A 154 30.47 -25.76 20.70
N GLN A 155 30.28 -24.80 21.61
CA GLN A 155 30.99 -24.75 22.89
C GLN A 155 30.73 -25.98 23.76
N LYS A 156 29.48 -26.46 23.77
CA LYS A 156 29.12 -27.70 24.48
C LYS A 156 29.89 -28.89 23.93
N GLY A 157 29.98 -29.04 22.60
CA GLY A 157 30.76 -30.10 21.97
C GLY A 157 32.26 -30.05 22.34
N GLU A 158 32.87 -28.87 22.33
CA GLU A 158 34.28 -28.69 22.75
C GLU A 158 34.51 -29.05 24.22
N LEU A 159 33.56 -28.70 25.10
CA LEU A 159 33.62 -29.05 26.53
C LEU A 159 33.49 -30.56 26.74
N GLU A 160 32.57 -31.22 26.03
CA GLU A 160 32.40 -32.68 26.09
C GLU A 160 33.67 -33.41 25.64
N GLU A 161 34.33 -32.97 24.56
CA GLU A 161 35.60 -33.54 24.09
C GLU A 161 36.72 -33.38 25.13
N ARG A 162 36.82 -32.18 25.76
CA ARG A 162 37.81 -31.94 26.82
C ARG A 162 37.57 -32.83 28.05
N LEU A 163 36.31 -33.01 28.44
CA LEU A 163 35.96 -33.89 29.55
C LEU A 163 36.32 -35.35 29.26
N GLN A 164 36.06 -35.81 28.03
CA GLN A 164 36.42 -37.17 27.62
C GLN A 164 37.94 -37.38 27.66
N LYS A 165 38.72 -36.42 27.15
CA LYS A 165 40.20 -36.49 27.19
C LYS A 165 40.74 -36.51 28.63
N LEU A 166 40.18 -35.70 29.52
CA LEU A 166 40.56 -35.71 30.94
C LEU A 166 40.22 -37.05 31.61
N HIS A 167 39.08 -37.65 31.25
CA HIS A 167 38.69 -38.95 31.76
C HIS A 167 39.67 -40.05 31.32
N GLU A 168 40.06 -40.07 30.04
CA GLU A 168 41.06 -41.01 29.52
C GLU A 168 42.43 -40.86 30.21
N GLN A 169 42.88 -39.62 30.44
CA GLN A 169 44.12 -39.37 31.17
C GLN A 169 44.06 -39.88 32.60
N LEU A 170 42.92 -39.72 33.26
CA LEU A 170 42.73 -40.15 34.65
C LEU A 170 42.72 -41.68 34.77
N GLU A 171 42.10 -42.39 33.82
CA GLU A 171 42.17 -43.85 33.77
C GLU A 171 43.58 -44.35 33.47
N ALA A 172 44.30 -43.71 32.54
CA ALA A 172 45.70 -44.05 32.26
C ALA A 172 46.60 -43.87 33.51
N LEU A 173 46.39 -42.80 34.29
CA LEU A 173 47.11 -42.58 35.54
C LEU A 173 46.79 -43.65 36.60
N LYS A 174 45.52 -44.05 36.72
CA LYS A 174 45.11 -45.15 37.62
C LYS A 174 45.75 -46.47 37.25
N ASP A 175 45.90 -46.75 35.95
CA ASP A 175 46.55 -47.98 35.48
C ASP A 175 48.04 -47.99 35.81
N ILE A 176 48.72 -46.84 35.67
CA ILE A 176 50.10 -46.68 36.10
C ILE A 176 50.24 -46.91 37.61
N GLU A 177 49.37 -46.30 38.43
CA GLU A 177 49.39 -46.49 39.89
C GLU A 177 49.20 -47.98 40.26
N ARG A 178 48.23 -48.66 39.62
CA ARG A 178 48.02 -50.10 39.82
C ARG A 178 49.24 -50.92 39.45
N SER A 179 49.89 -50.60 38.33
CA SER A 179 51.12 -51.29 37.92
C SER A 179 52.29 -51.07 38.87
N ILE A 180 52.40 -49.89 39.51
CA ILE A 180 53.46 -49.60 40.48
C ILE A 180 53.22 -50.43 41.75
N ARG A 181 51.99 -50.41 42.30
CA ARG A 181 51.64 -51.20 43.50
C ARG A 181 51.82 -52.71 43.36
N GLN A 182 51.78 -53.25 42.14
CA GLN A 182 51.99 -54.69 41.90
C GLN A 182 53.47 -55.08 41.82
N ARG A 183 54.38 -54.10 41.70
CA ARG A 183 55.83 -54.33 41.62
C ARG A 183 56.55 -54.19 42.97
N ASP A 184 55.92 -53.52 43.93
CA ASP A 184 56.34 -53.45 45.33
C ASP A 184 55.75 -54.61 46.15
#